data_AF-A0A2E0SM01-F1
#
_entry.id   AF-A0A2E0SM01-F1
#
_cell.length_a   1.000
_cell.length_b   1.000
_cell.length_c   1.000
_cell.angle_alpha   90.00
_cell.angle_beta   90.00
_cell.angle_gamma   90.00
#
_symmetry.space_group_name_H-M   'P 1'
#
loop_
_entity.id
_entity.type
_entity.pdbx_description
1 polymer ?
#
loop_
_entity_poly.entity_id
_entity_poly.type
_entity_poly.pdbx_seq_one_letter_code
_entity_poly.pdbx_strand_id
1 'polypeptide(L)'
;MMLTNWLQNFQSRYPGSAASARRNRHFHPAQVAISNDVERLEDKCMLSSVLISIEKPIATATDDAEERETESVSRFDSTLDIPDRGGKDQIIGLRFTDVEIPEDAVIRRAYVQFTADGNSSGTANVNIRGELSSESETFAGTSGDLSLRTRTNTAINWSPSDWLLNGDQTSAQATPDLTPIIQELINQADWSSDSAITFLMEGDGTRNARAFDAGSGAPVLHIDYIVDANYYEKEYLVVHTPRLQQGNVALDGFGFAGTDKDQIQIMMQTQRTGNNNVNDTLMLEYRKVGATNWNTGTWSTTSAGQSGVELHTASLTGLDYGTEYEYRVRQYIESGELVEEWEATFQTRLAKGDATEFSFAAFGNSSANPVGNDDILANTRQLMERLGTTDARFSLLVGNSINPNGSYSDADGRFEYFINPEGAEWLGSHVEYTAYGPDEINSGAADLYYSNPEIIEGVTSPFYNPVGEQLEENYSFDYGDTHFATFNSNVWDNE
;
A
#
# COMPACT_ATOMS: atom_id res chain seq x y z
N MET A 1 -33.90 27.45 22.69
CA MET A 1 -34.09 28.65 21.86
C MET A 1 -32.88 29.54 22.08
N MET A 2 -31.85 29.39 21.24
CA MET A 2 -30.80 30.39 20.95
C MET A 2 -29.91 29.78 19.85
N LEU A 3 -30.41 29.90 18.62
CA LEU A 3 -29.59 29.93 17.41
C LEU A 3 -28.87 31.28 17.36
N THR A 4 -27.91 31.37 16.44
CA THR A 4 -27.24 32.59 15.92
C THR A 4 -26.20 33.25 16.82
N ASN A 5 -24.93 32.91 16.56
CA ASN A 5 -23.84 33.90 16.57
C ASN A 5 -22.59 33.51 15.75
N TRP A 6 -22.57 32.37 15.03
CA TRP A 6 -21.41 31.99 14.23
C TRP A 6 -21.48 32.43 12.75
N LEU A 7 -22.69 32.64 12.20
CA LEU A 7 -22.86 33.01 10.78
C LEU A 7 -22.55 34.49 10.43
N GLN A 8 -22.37 35.38 11.41
CA GLN A 8 -22.22 36.82 11.14
C GLN A 8 -20.77 37.30 10.93
N ASN A 9 -19.76 36.48 11.24
CA ASN A 9 -18.36 36.88 11.04
C ASN A 9 -17.75 36.42 9.70
N PHE A 10 -18.44 35.59 8.92
CA PHE A 10 -17.95 35.09 7.63
C PHE A 10 -18.11 36.09 6.47
N GLN A 11 -19.06 37.04 6.56
CA GLN A 11 -19.41 37.93 5.43
C GLN A 11 -18.59 39.23 5.32
N SER A 12 -17.56 39.45 6.15
CA SER A 12 -16.79 40.71 6.10
C SER A 12 -15.46 40.66 5.33
N ARG A 13 -15.01 39.49 4.85
CA ARG A 13 -13.68 39.36 4.20
C ARG A 13 -13.66 39.09 2.69
N TYR A 14 -14.74 38.64 2.05
CA TYR A 14 -14.76 38.45 0.59
C TYR A 14 -16.14 38.66 -0.04
N PRO A 15 -16.37 39.75 -0.80
CA PRO A 15 -17.56 39.90 -1.64
C PRO A 15 -17.27 39.43 -3.07
N GLY A 16 -17.92 38.35 -3.54
CA GLY A 16 -17.93 37.93 -4.95
C GLY A 16 -18.15 36.43 -5.10
N SER A 17 -19.37 35.96 -5.38
CA SER A 17 -20.09 35.88 -6.66
C SER A 17 -20.10 34.45 -7.19
N ALA A 18 -21.26 33.81 -7.10
CA ALA A 18 -21.58 32.57 -7.77
C ALA A 18 -21.46 32.70 -9.30
N ALA A 19 -20.68 31.82 -9.95
CA ALA A 19 -20.91 31.31 -11.32
C ALA A 19 -19.76 30.37 -11.78
N SER A 20 -20.10 29.10 -12.02
CA SER A 20 -19.68 28.28 -13.18
C SER A 20 -18.27 28.43 -13.75
N ALA A 21 -17.44 27.37 -13.63
CA ALA A 21 -16.69 26.80 -14.77
C ALA A 21 -16.16 25.39 -14.47
N ARG A 22 -16.76 24.38 -15.12
CA ARG A 22 -16.14 23.07 -15.36
C ARG A 22 -14.82 23.26 -16.10
N ARG A 23 -13.71 22.74 -15.57
CA ARG A 23 -12.51 22.44 -16.36
C ARG A 23 -11.83 21.19 -15.81
N ASN A 24 -11.76 20.16 -16.66
CA ASN A 24 -10.81 19.07 -16.56
C ASN A 24 -9.42 19.66 -16.33
N ARG A 25 -8.71 19.17 -15.30
CA ARG A 25 -7.26 19.28 -15.24
C ARG A 25 -6.72 17.87 -15.09
N HIS A 26 -5.81 17.54 -15.99
CA HIS A 26 -4.88 16.43 -15.81
C HIS A 26 -4.13 16.67 -14.50
N PHE A 27 -4.08 15.67 -13.64
CA PHE A 27 -3.38 15.75 -12.37
C PHE A 27 -1.88 15.85 -12.64
N HIS A 28 -1.24 16.81 -11.99
CA HIS A 28 0.20 16.83 -11.74
C HIS A 28 0.34 16.92 -10.22
N PRO A 29 1.32 16.21 -9.62
CA PRO A 29 1.51 16.22 -8.18
C PRO A 29 1.94 17.62 -7.77
N ALA A 30 1.10 18.32 -7.00
CA ALA A 30 1.52 19.48 -6.25
C ALA A 30 1.94 18.98 -4.86
N GLN A 31 3.23 19.02 -4.55
CA GLN A 31 3.69 19.02 -3.15
C GLN A 31 3.12 20.27 -2.49
N VAL A 32 2.08 20.10 -1.68
CA VAL A 32 1.54 21.17 -0.83
C VAL A 32 2.37 21.18 0.45
N ALA A 33 3.20 22.19 0.64
CA ALA A 33 3.75 22.48 1.97
C ALA A 33 2.59 23.00 2.84
N ILE A 34 2.18 22.22 3.84
CA ILE A 34 1.04 22.56 4.70
C ILE A 34 1.55 23.47 5.82
N SER A 35 1.12 24.73 5.83
CA SER A 35 1.19 25.57 7.04
C SER A 35 0.14 25.10 8.04
N ASN A 36 0.40 25.27 9.34
CA ASN A 36 -0.38 24.83 10.53
C ASN A 36 -1.89 25.18 10.59
N ASP A 37 -2.49 25.68 9.51
CA ASP A 37 -3.92 25.93 9.38
C ASP A 37 -4.50 24.93 8.37
N VAL A 38 -4.84 23.72 8.85
CA VAL A 38 -5.78 22.83 8.14
C VAL A 38 -7.16 23.49 8.24
N GLU A 39 -7.42 24.47 7.38
CA GLU A 39 -8.76 24.98 7.16
C GLU A 39 -9.61 23.81 6.62
N ARG A 40 -10.50 23.33 7.48
CA ARG A 40 -11.60 22.40 7.18
C ARG A 40 -12.21 22.77 5.82
N LEU A 41 -11.94 21.96 4.81
CA LEU A 41 -12.42 22.12 3.43
C LEU A 41 -13.96 22.07 3.42
N GLU A 42 -14.61 23.22 3.59
CA GLU A 42 -16.08 23.35 3.44
C GLU A 42 -16.53 23.34 1.96
N ASP A 43 -15.59 23.33 1.01
CA ASP A 43 -15.88 22.98 -0.38
C ASP A 43 -15.73 21.46 -0.56
N LYS A 44 -16.83 20.74 -0.31
CA LYS A 44 -17.06 19.31 -0.62
C LYS A 44 -16.93 19.02 -2.13
N CYS A 45 -15.78 19.27 -2.74
CA CYS A 45 -15.54 19.07 -4.16
C CYS A 45 -14.34 18.14 -4.38
N MET A 46 -14.66 16.85 -4.61
CA MET A 46 -13.86 15.86 -5.34
C MET A 46 -12.43 15.54 -4.86
N LEU A 47 -12.00 16.01 -3.69
CA LEU A 47 -10.76 15.57 -3.03
C LEU A 47 -11.10 15.23 -1.57
N SER A 48 -11.43 13.96 -1.33
CA SER A 48 -11.86 13.43 -0.03
C SER A 48 -10.67 12.99 0.82
N SER A 49 -9.70 12.29 0.23
CA SER A 49 -8.52 11.72 0.91
C SER A 49 -7.24 12.49 0.59
N VAL A 50 -6.43 12.76 1.62
CA VAL A 50 -5.10 13.37 1.49
C VAL A 50 -4.07 12.49 2.18
N LEU A 51 -2.97 12.18 1.47
CA LEU A 51 -1.80 11.55 2.07
C LEU A 51 -0.94 12.60 2.77
N ILE A 52 -0.58 12.32 4.02
CA ILE A 52 0.30 13.14 4.85
C ILE A 52 1.50 12.28 5.25
N SER A 53 2.70 12.82 5.01
CA SER A 53 3.98 12.20 5.39
C SER A 53 4.62 13.01 6.52
N ILE A 54 5.03 12.33 7.59
CA ILE A 54 5.73 12.94 8.70
C ILE A 54 7.02 12.18 9.03
N GLU A 55 8.02 12.93 9.48
CA GLU A 55 9.28 12.41 10.01
C GLU A 55 9.48 13.00 11.40
N LYS A 56 9.59 12.14 12.41
CA LYS A 56 9.69 12.54 13.82
C LYS A 56 10.95 11.91 14.41
N PRO A 57 12.05 12.67 14.59
CA PRO A 57 13.21 12.18 15.33
C PRO A 57 12.92 12.10 16.82
N ILE A 58 13.71 11.31 17.55
CA ILE A 58 13.77 11.43 19.02
C ILE A 58 14.13 12.88 19.39
N ALA A 59 13.31 13.51 20.24
CA ALA A 59 13.36 14.95 20.48
C ALA A 59 14.16 15.35 21.74
N THR A 60 14.35 14.42 22.69
CA THR A 60 15.05 14.67 23.95
C THR A 60 15.75 13.41 24.45
N ALA A 61 16.75 13.60 25.32
CA ALA A 61 17.61 12.55 25.88
C ALA A 61 16.92 11.56 26.83
N THR A 62 15.64 11.78 27.11
CA THR A 62 14.80 10.88 27.91
C THR A 62 13.73 10.19 27.07
N ASP A 63 13.72 10.40 25.76
CA ASP A 63 12.82 9.75 24.81
C ASP A 63 13.46 8.54 24.12
N ASP A 64 14.69 8.20 24.48
CA ASP A 64 15.28 6.89 24.27
C ASP A 64 15.88 6.33 25.58
N ALA A 65 15.82 5.01 25.73
CA ALA A 65 16.29 4.33 26.93
C ALA A 65 16.59 2.85 26.69
N GLU A 66 17.41 2.28 27.57
CA GLU A 66 17.70 0.85 27.62
C GLU A 66 17.41 0.30 29.02
N GLU A 67 16.63 -0.76 29.14
CA GLU A 67 16.37 -1.44 30.41
C GLU A 67 16.92 -2.87 30.39
N ARG A 68 17.86 -3.17 31.28
CA ARG A 68 18.42 -4.52 31.44
C ARG A 68 17.43 -5.47 32.11
N GLU A 69 17.62 -6.77 31.99
CA GLU A 69 16.87 -7.78 32.76
C GLU A 69 16.85 -7.54 34.28
N THR A 70 17.85 -6.85 34.83
CA THR A 70 17.89 -6.45 36.24
C THR A 70 17.03 -5.21 36.53
N GLU A 71 16.16 -4.83 35.60
CA GLU A 71 15.28 -3.66 35.59
C GLU A 71 15.99 -2.29 35.65
N SER A 72 17.32 -2.28 35.49
CA SER A 72 18.11 -1.05 35.53
C SER A 72 17.94 -0.29 34.22
N VAL A 73 17.41 0.93 34.31
CA VAL A 73 17.19 1.80 33.15
C VAL A 73 18.38 2.75 32.94
N SER A 74 18.91 2.75 31.73
CA SER A 74 19.93 3.67 31.23
C SER A 74 19.27 4.68 30.29
N ARG A 75 19.56 5.95 30.51
CA ARG A 75 19.18 7.10 29.68
C ARG A 75 20.46 7.93 29.48
N PHE A 76 20.50 8.81 28.50
CA PHE A 76 21.65 9.67 28.23
C PHE A 76 22.90 8.94 27.66
N ASP A 77 22.74 7.77 27.04
CA ASP A 77 23.84 7.07 26.34
C ASP A 77 23.92 7.55 24.89
N SER A 78 25.11 7.55 24.28
CA SER A 78 25.27 7.89 22.86
C SER A 78 24.90 6.74 21.93
N THR A 79 24.79 5.52 22.44
CA THR A 79 24.55 4.31 21.65
C THR A 79 23.38 3.51 22.23
N LEU A 80 22.52 2.99 21.36
CA LEU A 80 21.50 1.98 21.66
C LEU A 80 22.04 0.61 21.21
N ASP A 81 22.10 -0.35 22.14
CA ASP A 81 22.50 -1.74 21.89
C ASP A 81 21.23 -2.60 21.62
N ILE A 82 20.68 -2.54 20.41
CA ILE A 82 19.36 -3.12 20.06
C ILE A 82 19.41 -4.65 19.85
N PRO A 83 18.63 -5.45 20.59
CA PRO A 83 18.21 -5.27 21.97
C PRO A 83 19.12 -6.07 22.93
N ASP A 84 20.29 -6.50 22.48
CA ASP A 84 21.28 -7.20 23.31
C ASP A 84 22.55 -6.38 23.49
N ARG A 85 23.06 -6.32 24.72
CA ARG A 85 24.37 -5.74 25.04
C ARG A 85 25.38 -6.80 25.48
N GLY A 86 25.98 -7.47 24.49
CA GLY A 86 27.10 -8.39 24.73
C GLY A 86 26.67 -9.69 25.42
N GLY A 87 25.55 -10.26 24.98
CA GLY A 87 24.94 -11.49 25.50
C GLY A 87 24.05 -11.26 26.74
N LYS A 88 23.48 -10.07 26.87
CA LYS A 88 22.52 -9.68 27.89
C LYS A 88 21.35 -8.96 27.22
N ASP A 89 20.22 -9.64 27.19
CA ASP A 89 18.96 -9.10 26.68
C ASP A 89 18.56 -7.83 27.46
N GLN A 90 17.98 -6.89 26.75
CA GLN A 90 17.42 -5.66 27.30
C GLN A 90 16.22 -5.22 26.47
N ILE A 91 15.48 -4.26 27.02
CA ILE A 91 14.37 -3.60 26.35
C ILE A 91 14.87 -2.24 25.89
N ILE A 92 14.71 -1.94 24.61
CA ILE A 92 14.96 -0.60 24.06
C ILE A 92 13.63 0.14 23.99
N GLY A 93 13.60 1.33 24.55
CA GLY A 93 12.47 2.25 24.48
C GLY A 93 12.77 3.38 23.52
N LEU A 94 11.86 3.64 22.58
CA LEU A 94 11.92 4.78 21.66
C LEU A 94 10.60 5.52 21.69
N ARG A 95 10.60 6.78 22.10
CA ARG A 95 9.41 7.63 22.24
C ARG A 95 9.46 8.79 21.26
N PHE A 96 8.42 8.91 20.45
CA PHE A 96 8.26 9.95 19.44
C PHE A 96 7.10 10.86 19.83
N THR A 97 7.40 12.15 20.00
CA THR A 97 6.44 13.20 20.38
C THR A 97 6.02 14.02 19.17
N ASP A 98 4.99 14.85 19.38
CA ASP A 98 4.49 15.80 18.38
C ASP A 98 4.17 15.11 17.04
N VAL A 99 3.64 13.88 17.07
CA VAL A 99 3.33 13.12 15.84
C VAL A 99 2.14 13.70 15.09
N GLU A 100 1.22 14.40 15.77
CA GLU A 100 0.10 15.14 15.15
C GLU A 100 -0.84 14.26 14.31
N ILE A 101 -0.97 12.97 14.66
CA ILE A 101 -1.82 12.01 13.95
C ILE A 101 -3.25 12.05 14.53
N PRO A 102 -4.28 12.40 13.73
CA PRO A 102 -5.65 12.39 14.21
C PRO A 102 -6.19 10.96 14.38
N GLU A 103 -7.26 10.81 15.18
CA GLU A 103 -7.89 9.50 15.49
C GLU A 103 -8.52 8.81 14.26
N ASP A 104 -8.85 9.56 13.21
CA ASP A 104 -9.44 9.08 11.96
C ASP A 104 -8.41 8.84 10.86
N ALA A 105 -7.11 8.95 11.18
CA ALA A 105 -6.06 8.62 10.25
C ALA A 105 -6.06 7.13 9.89
N VAL A 106 -5.78 6.83 8.62
CA VAL A 106 -5.48 5.48 8.18
C VAL A 106 -3.99 5.40 7.85
N ILE A 107 -3.25 4.67 8.66
CA ILE A 107 -1.80 4.53 8.47
C ILE A 107 -1.55 3.66 7.23
N ARG A 108 -0.67 4.12 6.35
CA ARG A 108 -0.27 3.42 5.11
C ARG A 108 1.12 2.85 5.18
N ARG A 109 1.98 3.52 5.93
CA ARG A 109 3.36 3.12 6.04
C ARG A 109 3.92 3.71 7.32
N ALA A 110 4.63 2.91 8.10
CA ALA A 110 5.36 3.42 9.24
C ALA A 110 6.59 2.60 9.57
N TYR A 111 7.73 3.23 9.80
CA TYR A 111 8.97 2.57 10.19
C TYR A 111 9.88 3.50 10.97
N VAL A 112 10.78 2.91 11.77
CA VAL A 112 11.87 3.65 12.40
C VAL A 112 13.13 3.43 11.56
N GLN A 113 13.72 4.53 11.10
CA GLN A 113 15.03 4.56 10.47
C GLN A 113 16.11 4.81 11.54
N PHE A 114 17.07 3.91 11.64
CA PHE A 114 18.23 4.04 12.52
C PHE A 114 19.46 4.54 11.75
N THR A 115 20.42 5.09 12.51
CA THR A 115 21.79 5.34 12.06
C THR A 115 22.73 4.35 12.74
N ALA A 116 23.51 3.61 11.97
CA ALA A 116 24.50 2.71 12.54
C ALA A 116 25.58 3.50 13.33
N ASP A 117 25.90 3.04 14.53
CA ASP A 117 26.96 3.56 15.40
C ASP A 117 28.17 2.61 15.44
N GLY A 118 28.53 2.11 14.26
CA GLY A 118 29.61 1.14 14.08
C GLY A 118 29.13 -0.16 13.44
N ASN A 119 30.04 -1.12 13.40
CA ASN A 119 29.82 -2.42 12.80
C ASN A 119 29.14 -3.36 13.79
N SER A 120 28.04 -3.98 13.39
CA SER A 120 27.36 -5.01 14.17
C SER A 120 26.83 -6.10 13.23
N SER A 121 27.23 -7.35 13.45
CA SER A 121 26.99 -8.47 12.54
C SER A 121 26.52 -9.71 13.27
N GLY A 122 25.96 -10.67 12.53
CA GLY A 122 25.41 -11.91 13.05
C GLY A 122 23.91 -11.83 13.23
N THR A 123 23.29 -12.97 13.53
CA THR A 123 21.84 -13.07 13.72
C THR A 123 21.39 -12.16 14.85
N ALA A 124 20.33 -11.39 14.59
CA ALA A 124 19.60 -10.62 15.57
C ALA A 124 18.10 -10.78 15.29
N ASN A 125 17.30 -10.90 16.34
CA ASN A 125 15.85 -10.99 16.26
C ASN A 125 15.25 -10.03 17.27
N VAL A 126 14.41 -9.13 16.80
CA VAL A 126 13.79 -8.08 17.61
C VAL A 126 12.28 -8.23 17.50
N ASN A 127 11.59 -8.36 18.63
CA ASN A 127 10.16 -8.18 18.72
C ASN A 127 9.87 -6.73 19.06
N ILE A 128 9.09 -6.06 18.22
CA ILE A 128 8.70 -4.66 18.35
C ILE A 128 7.23 -4.62 18.74
N ARG A 129 6.92 -3.87 19.80
CA ARG A 129 5.55 -3.56 20.23
C ARG A 129 5.42 -2.07 20.53
N GLY A 130 4.21 -1.54 20.47
CA GLY A 130 3.91 -0.21 20.97
C GLY A 130 3.64 -0.23 22.48
N GLU A 131 3.86 0.89 23.16
CA GLU A 131 3.23 1.15 24.46
C GLU A 131 1.75 1.47 24.22
N LEU A 132 0.85 0.64 24.76
CA LEU A 132 -0.59 0.83 24.67
C LEU A 132 -1.03 1.90 25.69
N SER A 133 -0.73 3.16 25.39
CA SER A 133 -1.09 4.34 26.16
C SER A 133 -1.26 5.55 25.25
N SER A 134 -2.33 6.32 25.43
CA SER A 134 -2.57 7.63 24.80
C SER A 134 -1.71 8.75 25.41
N GLU A 135 -1.25 8.54 26.65
CA GLU A 135 -0.47 9.47 27.46
C GLU A 135 0.89 8.84 27.80
N SER A 136 1.67 8.51 26.76
CA SER A 136 2.98 7.91 26.94
C SER A 136 3.96 8.93 27.53
N GLU A 137 4.44 8.66 28.75
CA GLU A 137 5.39 9.49 29.50
C GLU A 137 6.83 9.28 29.03
N THR A 138 7.66 10.30 29.17
CA THR A 138 9.11 10.21 28.92
C THR A 138 9.77 9.19 29.84
N PHE A 139 10.88 8.57 29.43
CA PHE A 139 11.49 7.50 30.21
C PHE A 139 12.12 8.02 31.50
N ALA A 140 11.90 7.29 32.59
CA ALA A 140 12.46 7.56 33.91
C ALA A 140 13.60 6.58 34.26
N GLY A 141 14.50 6.99 35.16
CA GLY A 141 15.58 6.13 35.65
C GLY A 141 15.13 5.15 36.75
N THR A 142 13.83 4.96 36.89
CA THR A 142 13.22 4.07 37.88
C THR A 142 13.29 2.63 37.41
N SER A 143 13.49 1.70 38.35
CA SER A 143 13.50 0.26 38.05
C SER A 143 12.20 -0.14 37.35
N GLY A 144 12.30 -0.81 36.20
CA GLY A 144 11.13 -1.36 35.51
C GLY A 144 10.41 -0.38 34.58
N ASP A 145 10.97 0.79 34.28
CA ASP A 145 10.23 1.84 33.55
C ASP A 145 9.74 1.44 32.15
N LEU A 146 10.46 0.56 31.44
CA LEU A 146 10.08 0.04 30.13
C LEU A 146 9.34 -1.29 30.27
N SER A 147 9.83 -2.19 31.13
CA SER A 147 9.25 -3.54 31.29
C SER A 147 7.82 -3.52 31.82
N LEU A 148 7.48 -2.55 32.69
CA LEU A 148 6.14 -2.40 33.28
C LEU A 148 5.13 -1.68 32.36
N ARG A 149 5.56 -1.11 31.23
CA ARG A 149 4.65 -0.47 30.27
C ARG A 149 3.75 -1.52 29.60
N THR A 150 2.46 -1.21 29.56
CA THR A 150 1.48 -2.06 28.86
C THR A 150 1.77 -2.00 27.37
N ARG A 151 1.77 -3.15 26.71
CA ARG A 151 2.13 -3.27 25.29
C ARG A 151 0.89 -3.47 24.42
N THR A 152 0.99 -3.09 23.16
CA THR A 152 0.03 -3.48 22.12
C THR A 152 -0.08 -5.00 22.03
N ASN A 153 -1.24 -5.48 21.58
CA ASN A 153 -1.43 -6.89 21.24
C ASN A 153 -0.64 -7.25 19.97
N THR A 154 -0.64 -6.33 19.01
CA THR A 154 0.13 -6.43 17.78
C THR A 154 1.62 -6.34 18.08
N ALA A 155 2.39 -7.23 17.46
CA ALA A 155 3.83 -7.29 17.57
C ALA A 155 4.43 -7.59 16.20
N ILE A 156 5.52 -6.92 15.87
CA ILE A 156 6.23 -7.08 14.59
C ILE A 156 7.62 -7.64 14.88
N ASN A 157 7.98 -8.72 14.18
CA ASN A 157 9.32 -9.29 14.27
C ASN A 157 10.23 -8.65 13.24
N TRP A 158 11.43 -8.26 13.65
CA TRP A 158 12.48 -7.71 12.82
C TRP A 158 13.75 -8.53 12.96
N SER A 159 14.26 -9.03 11.85
CA SER A 159 15.56 -9.70 11.77
C SER A 159 16.51 -8.84 10.94
N PRO A 160 17.14 -7.79 11.52
CA PRO A 160 17.98 -6.88 10.77
C PRO A 160 19.19 -7.61 10.16
N SER A 161 19.55 -7.26 8.92
CA SER A 161 20.80 -7.71 8.32
C SER A 161 22.01 -7.09 9.04
N ASP A 162 23.22 -7.54 8.70
CA ASP A 162 24.45 -6.97 9.24
C ASP A 162 24.56 -5.47 8.92
N TRP A 163 25.06 -4.68 9.88
CA TRP A 163 25.38 -3.26 9.71
C TRP A 163 26.89 -3.13 9.52
N LEU A 164 27.30 -2.70 8.33
CA LEU A 164 28.67 -2.88 7.85
C LEU A 164 29.51 -1.62 7.99
N LEU A 165 28.93 -0.43 8.11
CA LEU A 165 29.66 0.81 8.27
C LEU A 165 29.01 1.74 9.29
N ASN A 166 29.84 2.48 10.03
CA ASN A 166 29.37 3.57 10.88
C ASN A 166 28.70 4.66 10.02
N GLY A 167 27.51 5.09 10.42
CA GLY A 167 26.72 6.09 9.73
C GLY A 167 25.82 5.54 8.62
N ASP A 168 25.77 4.22 8.40
CA ASP A 168 24.81 3.63 7.46
C ASP A 168 23.37 3.97 7.89
N GLN A 169 22.57 4.39 6.90
CA GLN A 169 21.14 4.71 7.00
C GLN A 169 20.45 4.21 5.72
N THR A 170 20.47 2.89 5.53
CA THR A 170 19.81 2.22 4.40
C THR A 170 18.64 1.39 4.90
N SER A 171 17.98 0.66 4.01
CA SER A 171 16.94 -0.32 4.37
C SER A 171 17.40 -1.37 5.39
N ALA A 172 18.71 -1.68 5.45
CA ALA A 172 19.28 -2.56 6.47
C ALA A 172 19.13 -2.02 7.91
N GLN A 173 19.00 -0.70 8.07
CA GLN A 173 18.82 0.01 9.34
C GLN A 173 17.38 0.49 9.55
N ALA A 174 16.42 0.06 8.73
CA ALA A 174 15.01 0.35 8.91
C ALA A 174 14.30 -0.84 9.58
N THR A 175 13.32 -0.55 10.45
CA THR A 175 12.39 -1.59 10.93
C THR A 175 11.49 -2.07 9.77
N PRO A 176 10.83 -3.23 9.90
CA PRO A 176 9.71 -3.61 9.05
C PRO A 176 8.52 -2.69 9.30
N ASP A 177 7.41 -2.95 8.60
CA ASP A 177 6.19 -2.16 8.72
C ASP A 177 5.58 -2.16 10.13
N LEU A 178 5.54 -0.98 10.74
CA LEU A 178 4.94 -0.70 12.04
C LEU A 178 3.51 -0.17 11.91
N THR A 179 2.96 -0.06 10.69
CA THR A 179 1.57 0.35 10.41
C THR A 179 0.57 -0.37 11.32
N PRO A 180 0.62 -1.71 11.51
CA PRO A 180 -0.34 -2.40 12.37
C PRO A 180 -0.27 -1.99 13.85
N ILE A 181 0.93 -1.69 14.36
CA ILE A 181 1.13 -1.23 15.74
C ILE A 181 0.55 0.19 15.90
N ILE A 182 0.91 1.11 15.00
CA ILE A 182 0.43 2.49 15.08
C ILE A 182 -1.08 2.54 14.90
N GLN A 183 -1.65 1.76 13.98
CA GLN A 183 -3.10 1.68 13.79
C GLN A 183 -3.80 1.18 15.06
N GLU A 184 -3.23 0.21 15.79
CA GLU A 184 -3.77 -0.22 17.10
C GLU A 184 -3.75 0.92 18.13
N LEU A 185 -2.68 1.73 18.14
CA LEU A 185 -2.54 2.85 19.06
C LEU A 185 -3.56 3.97 18.79
N ILE A 186 -3.72 4.38 17.52
CA ILE A 186 -4.60 5.49 17.15
C ILE A 186 -6.09 5.12 17.23
N ASN A 187 -6.41 3.81 17.18
CA ASN A 187 -7.77 3.31 17.36
C ASN A 187 -8.24 3.30 18.83
N GLN A 188 -7.39 3.70 19.78
CA GLN A 188 -7.79 3.84 21.18
C GLN A 188 -8.76 5.01 21.35
N ALA A 189 -9.80 4.83 22.18
CA ALA A 189 -10.87 5.82 22.34
C ALA A 189 -10.42 7.14 22.99
N ASP A 190 -9.23 7.16 23.58
CA ASP A 190 -8.59 8.31 24.23
C ASP A 190 -7.35 8.79 23.46
N TRP A 191 -7.10 8.30 22.24
CA TRP A 191 -6.07 8.84 21.36
C TRP A 191 -6.35 10.30 21.02
N SER A 192 -5.29 11.11 20.95
CA SER A 192 -5.36 12.49 20.47
C SER A 192 -4.17 12.81 19.57
N SER A 193 -4.24 13.90 18.80
CA SER A 193 -3.10 14.36 17.98
C SER A 193 -1.85 14.69 18.79
N ASP A 194 -2.00 14.94 20.09
CA ASP A 194 -0.91 15.27 21.01
C ASP A 194 -0.30 14.00 21.65
N SER A 195 -0.90 12.82 21.44
CA SER A 195 -0.42 11.55 21.96
C SER A 195 0.94 11.17 21.36
N ALA A 196 1.86 10.69 22.21
CA ALA A 196 3.16 10.20 21.77
C ALA A 196 3.10 8.73 21.36
N ILE A 197 3.96 8.32 20.42
CA ILE A 197 4.13 6.92 20.03
C ILE A 197 5.40 6.41 20.67
N THR A 198 5.28 5.34 21.47
CA THR A 198 6.43 4.68 22.05
C THR A 198 6.53 3.25 21.53
N PHE A 199 7.71 2.87 21.05
CA PHE A 199 8.06 1.50 20.71
C PHE A 199 8.94 0.89 21.79
N LEU A 200 8.68 -0.38 22.09
CA LEU A 200 9.43 -1.23 22.98
C LEU A 200 9.98 -2.39 22.16
N MET A 201 11.30 -2.55 22.17
CA MET A 201 12.03 -3.54 21.37
C MET A 201 12.78 -4.50 22.27
N GLU A 202 12.50 -5.79 22.15
CA GLU A 202 13.06 -6.86 22.97
C GLU A 202 13.46 -8.06 22.09
N GLY A 203 14.46 -8.84 22.49
CA GLY A 203 14.90 -9.99 21.68
C GLY A 203 16.36 -10.35 21.89
N ASP A 204 17.02 -10.86 20.84
CA ASP A 204 18.40 -11.34 20.87
C ASP A 204 19.27 -10.75 19.74
N GLY A 205 20.60 -10.84 19.95
CA GLY A 205 21.60 -10.29 19.04
C GLY A 205 21.67 -8.75 19.07
N THR A 206 22.74 -8.18 18.52
CA THR A 206 23.02 -6.74 18.68
C THR A 206 23.02 -6.00 17.36
N ARG A 207 22.37 -4.83 17.33
CA ARG A 207 22.62 -3.73 16.39
C ARG A 207 22.91 -2.45 17.15
N ASN A 208 24.04 -1.81 16.84
CA ASN A 208 24.47 -0.59 17.51
C ASN A 208 23.95 0.62 16.74
N ALA A 209 22.95 1.30 17.28
CA ALA A 209 22.38 2.52 16.70
C ALA A 209 22.79 3.76 17.50
N ARG A 210 22.83 4.92 16.85
CA ARG A 210 23.01 6.18 17.57
C ARG A 210 21.76 6.51 18.38
N ALA A 211 21.94 6.85 19.65
CA ALA A 211 20.92 7.46 20.49
C ALA A 211 20.87 8.99 20.29
N PHE A 212 19.91 9.64 20.94
CA PHE A 212 19.79 11.09 20.98
C PHE A 212 21.10 11.77 21.41
N ASP A 213 21.73 11.28 22.48
CA ASP A 213 22.94 11.89 23.05
C ASP A 213 24.21 11.67 22.22
N ALA A 214 24.14 10.94 21.10
CA ALA A 214 25.18 10.98 20.05
C ALA A 214 25.31 12.38 19.42
N GLY A 215 24.28 13.22 19.57
CA GLY A 215 24.22 14.59 19.06
C GLY A 215 23.83 14.71 17.58
N SER A 216 23.77 13.59 16.84
CA SER A 216 23.23 13.51 15.48
C SER A 216 22.92 12.08 15.09
N GLY A 217 21.90 11.88 14.24
CA GLY A 217 21.52 10.55 13.75
C GLY A 217 20.71 9.72 14.74
N ALA A 218 20.01 10.37 15.68
CA ALA A 218 19.01 9.70 16.52
C ALA A 218 17.95 8.99 15.65
N PRO A 219 17.27 7.95 16.17
CA PRO A 219 16.23 7.25 15.43
C PRO A 219 15.13 8.21 14.94
N VAL A 220 14.62 7.97 13.73
CA VAL A 220 13.55 8.77 13.11
C VAL A 220 12.37 7.88 12.78
N LEU A 221 11.19 8.23 13.29
CA LEU A 221 9.94 7.60 12.91
C LEU A 221 9.40 8.28 11.66
N HIS A 222 9.25 7.50 10.59
CA HIS A 222 8.59 7.90 9.35
C HIS A 222 7.18 7.33 9.34
N ILE A 223 6.19 8.15 9.00
CA ILE A 223 4.78 7.73 8.88
C ILE A 223 4.14 8.40 7.68
N ASP A 224 3.50 7.60 6.83
CA ASP A 224 2.54 8.06 5.85
C ASP A 224 1.14 7.64 6.28
N TYR A 225 0.20 8.58 6.33
CA TYR A 225 -1.18 8.32 6.69
C TYR A 225 -2.15 9.12 5.82
N ILE A 226 -3.35 8.59 5.66
CA ILE A 226 -4.44 9.24 4.94
C ILE A 226 -5.40 9.84 5.94
N VAL A 227 -5.84 11.07 5.67
CA VAL A 227 -7.02 11.66 6.29
C VAL A 227 -8.11 11.80 5.23
N ASP A 228 -9.31 11.30 5.53
CA ASP A 228 -10.47 11.43 4.65
C ASP A 228 -11.55 12.32 5.26
N ALA A 229 -11.93 13.37 4.54
CA ALA A 229 -12.94 14.33 5.01
C ALA A 229 -14.33 13.71 5.25
N ASN A 230 -14.61 12.54 4.65
CA ASN A 230 -15.84 11.78 4.81
C ASN A 230 -15.60 10.45 5.54
N TYR A 231 -14.49 10.28 6.26
CA TYR A 231 -14.12 9.00 6.92
C TYR A 231 -15.26 8.41 7.75
N TYR A 232 -15.87 9.23 8.61
CA TYR A 232 -16.98 8.80 9.48
C TYR A 232 -18.31 8.58 8.74
N GLU A 233 -18.45 9.06 7.50
CA GLU A 233 -19.66 8.87 6.69
C GLU A 233 -19.55 7.68 5.73
N LYS A 234 -18.33 7.21 5.45
CA LYS A 234 -18.04 6.09 4.55
C LYS A 234 -18.10 4.75 5.26
N GLU A 235 -18.61 3.73 4.59
CA GLU A 235 -18.40 2.33 4.94
C GLU A 235 -16.97 1.90 4.62
N TYR A 236 -16.46 2.35 3.47
CA TYR A 236 -15.15 1.95 2.95
C TYR A 236 -14.29 3.11 2.49
N LEU A 237 -12.99 2.96 2.67
CA LEU A 237 -11.96 3.69 1.94
C LEU A 237 -11.49 2.84 0.76
N VAL A 238 -11.34 3.43 -0.42
CA VAL A 238 -10.75 2.76 -1.58
C VAL A 238 -9.23 2.84 -1.46
N VAL A 239 -8.59 1.67 -1.34
CA VAL A 239 -7.14 1.55 -1.11
C VAL A 239 -6.39 1.20 -2.38
N HIS A 240 -6.93 0.28 -3.20
CA HIS A 240 -6.47 0.09 -4.57
C HIS A 240 -7.53 0.66 -5.50
N THR A 241 -7.18 1.69 -6.24
CA THR A 241 -8.06 2.29 -7.24
C THR A 241 -8.36 1.27 -8.35
N PRO A 242 -9.43 1.47 -9.15
CA PRO A 242 -9.76 0.57 -10.24
C PRO A 242 -8.56 0.30 -11.16
N ARG A 243 -8.25 -0.97 -11.35
CA ARG A 243 -7.17 -1.48 -12.20
C ARG A 243 -7.68 -2.51 -13.20
N LEU A 244 -7.03 -2.56 -14.35
CA LEU A 244 -7.39 -3.44 -15.45
C LEU A 244 -6.55 -4.71 -15.44
N GLN A 245 -7.23 -5.82 -15.69
CA GLN A 245 -6.65 -7.13 -15.90
C GLN A 245 -7.40 -7.84 -17.03
N GLN A 246 -6.83 -8.90 -17.59
CA GLN A 246 -7.50 -9.64 -18.67
C GLN A 246 -8.77 -10.37 -18.20
N GLY A 247 -8.86 -10.68 -16.90
CA GLY A 247 -9.91 -11.49 -16.31
C GLY A 247 -9.67 -12.99 -16.49
N ASN A 248 -10.36 -13.79 -15.68
CA ASN A 248 -10.31 -15.24 -15.76
C ASN A 248 -11.17 -15.75 -16.93
N VAL A 249 -10.54 -15.97 -18.09
CA VAL A 249 -11.18 -16.58 -19.27
C VAL A 249 -10.17 -17.41 -20.05
N ALA A 250 -10.65 -18.44 -20.74
CA ALA A 250 -9.89 -19.07 -21.81
C ALA A 250 -9.56 -18.04 -22.90
N LEU A 251 -8.28 -17.86 -23.18
CA LEU A 251 -7.79 -16.97 -24.22
C LEU A 251 -7.63 -17.74 -25.56
N ASP A 252 -7.57 -17.01 -26.67
CA ASP A 252 -7.38 -17.60 -28.00
C ASP A 252 -6.02 -18.34 -28.07
N GLY A 253 -6.00 -19.61 -28.51
CA GLY A 253 -4.81 -20.47 -28.48
C GLY A 253 -4.98 -21.85 -29.15
N PHE A 254 -3.94 -22.69 -29.15
CA PHE A 254 -3.92 -24.00 -29.83
C PHE A 254 -5.14 -24.87 -29.47
N GLY A 255 -6.09 -25.04 -30.39
CA GLY A 255 -7.28 -25.87 -30.20
C GLY A 255 -8.52 -25.15 -29.70
N PHE A 256 -8.43 -23.85 -29.37
CA PHE A 256 -9.55 -23.02 -28.96
C PHE A 256 -9.88 -22.01 -30.06
N ALA A 257 -11.16 -21.96 -30.46
CA ALA A 257 -11.63 -21.14 -31.58
C ALA A 257 -11.55 -19.63 -31.30
N GLY A 258 -11.17 -19.25 -30.09
CA GLY A 258 -11.27 -17.89 -29.59
C GLY A 258 -12.70 -17.39 -29.49
N THR A 259 -12.86 -16.11 -29.16
CA THR A 259 -14.15 -15.43 -29.16
C THR A 259 -14.17 -14.33 -30.24
N ASP A 260 -15.33 -14.03 -30.82
CA ASP A 260 -15.48 -12.89 -31.76
C ASP A 260 -15.48 -11.52 -31.03
N LYS A 261 -15.36 -11.54 -29.71
CA LYS A 261 -15.41 -10.39 -28.80
C LYS A 261 -14.32 -10.50 -27.74
N ASP A 262 -13.81 -9.37 -27.30
CA ASP A 262 -12.88 -9.27 -26.20
C ASP A 262 -13.59 -9.17 -24.84
N GLN A 263 -12.78 -9.24 -23.80
CA GLN A 263 -13.18 -8.95 -22.42
C GLN A 263 -12.04 -8.32 -21.62
N ILE A 264 -12.41 -7.70 -20.51
CA ILE A 264 -11.47 -7.20 -19.50
C ILE A 264 -12.08 -7.41 -18.12
N GLN A 265 -11.27 -7.50 -17.08
CA GLN A 265 -11.72 -7.45 -15.70
C GLN A 265 -11.22 -6.16 -15.07
N ILE A 266 -12.13 -5.47 -14.38
CA ILE A 266 -11.77 -4.37 -13.49
C ILE A 266 -11.66 -4.95 -12.08
N MET A 267 -10.55 -4.68 -11.41
CA MET A 267 -10.33 -5.02 -10.01
C MET A 267 -10.13 -3.75 -9.19
N MET A 268 -10.55 -3.74 -7.93
CA MET A 268 -10.24 -2.68 -6.97
C MET A 268 -10.28 -3.25 -5.56
N GLN A 269 -9.75 -2.51 -4.58
CA GLN A 269 -9.73 -2.95 -3.19
C GLN A 269 -10.22 -1.86 -2.27
N THR A 270 -10.99 -2.27 -1.26
CA THR A 270 -11.47 -1.39 -0.21
C THR A 270 -11.04 -1.86 1.18
N GLN A 271 -10.96 -0.92 2.11
CA GLN A 271 -10.77 -1.16 3.53
C GLN A 271 -11.92 -0.51 4.31
N ARG A 272 -12.52 -1.24 5.25
CA ARG A 272 -13.58 -0.70 6.12
C ARG A 272 -13.04 0.39 7.05
N THR A 273 -13.78 1.48 7.20
CA THR A 273 -13.46 2.63 8.10
C THR A 273 -13.83 2.37 9.57
N GLY A 274 -14.44 1.22 9.86
CA GLY A 274 -15.01 0.90 11.17
C GLY A 274 -16.46 1.38 11.36
N ASN A 275 -17.01 2.17 10.42
CA ASN A 275 -18.43 2.50 10.42
C ASN A 275 -19.28 1.33 9.86
N ASN A 276 -19.60 0.38 10.74
CA ASN A 276 -20.31 -0.85 10.36
C ASN A 276 -21.83 -0.66 10.13
N ASN A 277 -22.36 0.56 10.20
CA ASN A 277 -23.81 0.83 10.14
C ASN A 277 -24.24 1.60 8.88
N VAL A 278 -23.30 1.96 8.00
CA VAL A 278 -23.58 2.63 6.72
C VAL A 278 -23.34 1.64 5.59
N ASN A 279 -24.01 1.87 4.45
CA ASN A 279 -23.82 1.06 3.26
C ASN A 279 -23.40 1.96 2.10
N ASP A 280 -22.14 1.87 1.70
CA ASP A 280 -21.67 2.57 0.52
C ASP A 280 -22.08 1.79 -0.74
N THR A 281 -22.21 2.51 -1.86
CA THR A 281 -22.42 1.90 -3.17
C THR A 281 -21.25 2.23 -4.08
N LEU A 282 -20.56 1.20 -4.55
CA LEU A 282 -19.57 1.28 -5.62
C LEU A 282 -20.25 0.97 -6.95
N MET A 283 -20.51 2.00 -7.76
CA MET A 283 -21.15 1.83 -9.07
C MET A 283 -20.10 1.85 -10.18
N LEU A 284 -19.99 0.72 -10.88
CA LEU A 284 -19.16 0.59 -12.09
C LEU A 284 -20.02 0.77 -13.35
N GLU A 285 -19.56 1.63 -14.25
CA GLU A 285 -20.15 1.80 -15.56
C GLU A 285 -19.07 1.82 -16.64
N TYR A 286 -19.42 1.36 -17.84
CA TYR A 286 -18.52 1.37 -19.00
C TYR A 286 -19.28 1.59 -20.31
N ARG A 287 -18.59 2.11 -21.32
CA ARG A 287 -19.12 2.25 -22.68
C ARG A 287 -18.01 2.33 -23.72
N LYS A 288 -18.36 2.08 -24.97
CA LYS A 288 -17.48 2.43 -26.10
C LYS A 288 -17.30 3.94 -26.14
N VAL A 289 -16.08 4.43 -26.34
CA VAL A 289 -15.81 5.88 -26.39
C VAL A 289 -16.69 6.52 -27.45
N GLY A 290 -17.37 7.62 -27.08
CA GLY A 290 -18.31 8.34 -27.93
C GLY A 290 -19.74 7.79 -27.96
N ALA A 291 -20.04 6.67 -27.29
CA ALA A 291 -21.40 6.21 -27.10
C ALA A 291 -22.16 7.09 -26.08
N THR A 292 -23.48 7.23 -26.25
CA THR A 292 -24.29 8.05 -25.32
C THR A 292 -24.63 7.32 -24.02
N ASN A 293 -24.89 6.02 -24.11
CA ASN A 293 -25.41 5.22 -23.00
C ASN A 293 -24.27 4.45 -22.32
N TRP A 294 -24.31 4.45 -20.99
CA TRP A 294 -23.44 3.62 -20.16
C TRP A 294 -24.07 2.26 -19.94
N ASN A 295 -23.26 1.21 -19.99
CA ASN A 295 -23.58 -0.10 -19.44
C ASN A 295 -23.14 -0.12 -17.98
N THR A 296 -23.84 -0.90 -17.15
CA THR A 296 -23.49 -1.09 -15.74
C THR A 296 -22.73 -2.40 -15.58
N GLY A 297 -21.59 -2.35 -14.89
CA GLY A 297 -20.83 -3.54 -14.48
C GLY A 297 -21.36 -4.09 -13.15
N THR A 298 -21.10 -5.37 -12.89
CA THR A 298 -21.51 -6.04 -11.65
C THR A 298 -20.27 -6.50 -10.90
N TRP A 299 -20.15 -6.08 -9.63
CA TRP A 299 -19.06 -6.51 -8.75
C TRP A 299 -19.30 -7.91 -8.19
N SER A 300 -18.22 -8.67 -8.11
CA SER A 300 -18.05 -9.81 -7.22
C SER A 300 -17.03 -9.41 -6.15
N THR A 301 -17.38 -9.63 -4.88
CA THR A 301 -16.55 -9.20 -3.74
C THR A 301 -16.08 -10.41 -2.95
N THR A 302 -14.78 -10.43 -2.61
CA THR A 302 -14.15 -11.43 -1.74
C THR A 302 -13.26 -10.75 -0.69
N SER A 303 -12.87 -11.47 0.37
CA SER A 303 -11.87 -10.95 1.31
C SER A 303 -10.49 -10.93 0.66
N ALA A 304 -9.72 -9.86 0.86
CA ALA A 304 -8.35 -9.70 0.33
C ALA A 304 -7.27 -10.30 1.26
N GLY A 305 -7.58 -11.38 1.99
CA GLY A 305 -6.63 -12.02 2.90
C GLY A 305 -6.43 -11.32 4.26
N GLN A 306 -7.02 -10.14 4.45
CA GLN A 306 -7.03 -9.41 5.73
C GLN A 306 -8.46 -9.06 6.17
N SER A 307 -8.69 -9.06 7.49
CA SER A 307 -9.98 -8.67 8.07
C SER A 307 -10.33 -7.23 7.71
N GLY A 308 -11.54 -7.02 7.18
CA GLY A 308 -12.03 -5.69 6.82
C GLY A 308 -11.48 -5.15 5.50
N VAL A 309 -10.69 -5.93 4.75
CA VAL A 309 -10.24 -5.58 3.40
C VAL A 309 -10.94 -6.46 2.38
N GLU A 310 -11.57 -5.81 1.40
CA GLU A 310 -12.39 -6.45 0.38
C GLU A 310 -11.83 -6.18 -1.02
N LEU A 311 -11.70 -7.24 -1.81
CA LEU A 311 -11.35 -7.19 -3.22
C LEU A 311 -12.64 -7.24 -4.05
N HIS A 312 -12.80 -6.28 -4.95
CA HIS A 312 -13.93 -6.21 -5.88
C HIS A 312 -13.44 -6.50 -7.29
N THR A 313 -14.12 -7.39 -8.00
CA THR A 313 -13.81 -7.75 -9.39
C THR A 313 -15.07 -7.66 -10.26
N ALA A 314 -14.94 -7.18 -11.49
CA ALA A 314 -16.04 -7.08 -12.44
C ALA A 314 -15.56 -7.40 -13.86
N SER A 315 -16.10 -8.47 -14.44
CA SER A 315 -15.79 -8.86 -15.81
C SER A 315 -16.69 -8.11 -16.80
N LEU A 316 -16.07 -7.36 -17.71
CA LEU A 316 -16.74 -6.71 -18.84
C LEU A 316 -16.53 -7.59 -20.07
N THR A 317 -17.60 -8.22 -20.55
CA THR A 317 -17.55 -9.18 -21.67
C THR A 317 -18.27 -8.64 -22.91
N GLY A 318 -18.02 -9.25 -24.06
CA GLY A 318 -18.70 -8.89 -25.31
C GLY A 318 -18.18 -7.58 -25.93
N LEU A 319 -16.95 -7.18 -25.58
CA LEU A 319 -16.35 -5.96 -26.09
C LEU A 319 -15.88 -6.17 -27.54
N ASP A 320 -16.03 -5.17 -28.39
CA ASP A 320 -15.39 -5.17 -29.71
C ASP A 320 -13.85 -5.18 -29.56
N TYR A 321 -13.14 -6.02 -30.32
CA TYR A 321 -11.67 -5.94 -30.44
C TYR A 321 -11.23 -4.62 -31.07
N GLY A 322 -9.98 -4.22 -30.82
CA GLY A 322 -9.34 -3.04 -31.40
C GLY A 322 -10.13 -1.75 -31.17
N THR A 323 -10.87 -1.67 -30.06
CA THR A 323 -11.82 -0.61 -29.78
C THR A 323 -11.53 0.05 -28.44
N GLU A 324 -11.62 1.37 -28.41
CA GLU A 324 -11.48 2.16 -27.19
C GLU A 324 -12.79 2.17 -26.40
N TYR A 325 -12.69 1.88 -25.10
CA TYR A 325 -13.76 1.97 -24.12
C TYR A 325 -13.35 2.95 -23.02
N GLU A 326 -14.34 3.52 -22.37
CA GLU A 326 -14.18 4.28 -21.13
C GLU A 326 -14.98 3.59 -20.03
N TYR A 327 -14.44 3.62 -18.81
CA TYR A 327 -15.16 3.20 -17.61
C TYR A 327 -15.10 4.30 -16.56
N ARG A 328 -16.04 4.23 -15.62
CA ARG A 328 -15.97 4.97 -14.38
C ARG A 328 -16.46 4.14 -13.20
N VAL A 329 -15.85 4.36 -12.06
CA VAL A 329 -16.29 3.84 -10.77
C VAL A 329 -16.64 5.01 -9.88
N ARG A 330 -17.83 4.98 -9.28
CA ARG A 330 -18.35 6.05 -8.44
C ARG A 330 -18.72 5.50 -7.07
N GLN A 331 -18.16 6.09 -6.02
CA GLN A 331 -18.51 5.77 -4.63
C GLN A 331 -19.59 6.74 -4.14
N TYR A 332 -20.72 6.17 -3.75
CA TYR A 332 -21.78 6.88 -3.07
C TYR A 332 -21.84 6.44 -1.61
N ILE A 333 -21.89 7.38 -0.68
CA ILE A 333 -22.22 7.08 0.72
C ILE A 333 -23.72 6.84 0.86
N GLU A 334 -24.15 6.33 2.02
CA GLU A 334 -25.57 5.96 2.29
C GLU A 334 -26.57 7.09 1.97
N SER A 335 -26.17 8.36 2.12
CA SER A 335 -27.00 9.52 1.80
C SER A 335 -27.31 9.68 0.30
N GLY A 336 -26.60 8.94 -0.57
CA GLY A 336 -26.62 9.09 -2.03
C GLY A 336 -25.70 10.20 -2.56
N GLU A 337 -24.90 10.82 -1.70
CA GLU A 337 -23.86 11.79 -2.10
C GLU A 337 -22.69 11.07 -2.77
N LEU A 338 -22.25 11.58 -3.93
CA LEU A 338 -21.03 11.11 -4.61
C LEU A 338 -19.83 11.66 -3.87
N VAL A 339 -18.98 10.78 -3.34
CA VAL A 339 -17.78 11.18 -2.59
C VAL A 339 -16.50 10.97 -3.38
N GLU A 340 -16.44 9.96 -4.25
CA GLU A 340 -15.26 9.66 -5.09
C GLU A 340 -15.68 9.16 -6.48
N GLU A 341 -14.88 9.52 -7.48
CA GLU A 341 -15.05 9.07 -8.87
C GLU A 341 -13.68 8.81 -9.49
N TRP A 342 -13.51 7.62 -10.08
CA TRP A 342 -12.37 7.26 -10.92
C TRP A 342 -12.87 7.03 -12.33
N GLU A 343 -12.15 7.54 -13.32
CA GLU A 343 -12.45 7.34 -14.73
C GLU A 343 -11.17 7.08 -15.52
N ALA A 344 -11.24 6.20 -16.52
CA ALA A 344 -10.15 5.99 -17.45
C ALA A 344 -10.67 5.43 -18.79
N THR A 345 -9.84 5.60 -19.82
CA THR A 345 -10.01 4.93 -21.11
C THR A 345 -9.08 3.74 -21.20
N PHE A 346 -9.50 2.69 -21.91
CA PHE A 346 -8.68 1.54 -22.22
C PHE A 346 -8.97 1.04 -23.64
N GLN A 347 -7.99 0.36 -24.21
CA GLN A 347 -8.07 -0.22 -25.55
C GLN A 347 -8.18 -1.74 -25.42
N THR A 348 -9.20 -2.33 -26.04
CA THR A 348 -9.30 -3.80 -26.14
C THR A 348 -8.21 -4.36 -27.03
N ARG A 349 -7.91 -5.66 -26.87
CA ARG A 349 -6.92 -6.38 -27.67
C ARG A 349 -7.22 -6.25 -29.16
N LEU A 350 -6.19 -6.39 -29.97
CA LEU A 350 -6.37 -6.60 -31.41
C LEU A 350 -6.87 -8.03 -31.65
N ALA A 351 -7.81 -8.19 -32.58
CA ALA A 351 -8.33 -9.50 -32.94
C ALA A 351 -7.20 -10.39 -33.50
N LYS A 352 -7.31 -11.70 -33.28
CA LYS A 352 -6.34 -12.67 -33.79
C LYS A 352 -6.11 -12.51 -35.29
N GLY A 353 -4.85 -12.34 -35.69
CA GLY A 353 -4.41 -12.14 -37.07
C GLY A 353 -4.51 -10.69 -37.58
N ASP A 354 -4.93 -9.73 -36.75
CA ASP A 354 -4.86 -8.31 -37.09
C ASP A 354 -3.40 -7.84 -37.16
N ALA A 355 -3.02 -7.23 -38.28
CA ALA A 355 -1.64 -6.80 -38.57
C ALA A 355 -1.35 -5.35 -38.13
N THR A 356 -2.23 -4.74 -37.33
CA THR A 356 -2.00 -3.40 -36.76
C THR A 356 -0.77 -3.41 -35.86
N GLU A 357 0.16 -2.50 -36.10
CA GLU A 357 1.37 -2.37 -35.27
C GLU A 357 1.03 -2.02 -33.82
N PHE A 358 1.74 -2.64 -32.88
CA PHE A 358 1.60 -2.39 -31.46
C PHE A 358 2.96 -2.49 -30.74
N SER A 359 3.05 -1.80 -29.60
CA SER A 359 4.18 -1.88 -28.67
C SER A 359 3.69 -2.52 -27.36
N PHE A 360 4.59 -3.18 -26.64
CA PHE A 360 4.34 -3.64 -25.27
C PHE A 360 5.61 -3.44 -24.43
N ALA A 361 5.45 -3.37 -23.11
CA ALA A 361 6.57 -3.36 -22.18
C ALA A 361 6.65 -4.67 -21.41
N ALA A 362 7.86 -5.10 -21.07
CA ALA A 362 8.07 -6.27 -20.23
C ALA A 362 9.02 -5.93 -19.09
N PHE A 363 8.63 -6.24 -17.85
CA PHE A 363 9.41 -6.00 -16.65
C PHE A 363 9.00 -6.96 -15.53
N GLY A 364 9.83 -7.11 -14.51
CA GLY A 364 9.58 -8.00 -13.37
C GLY A 364 10.47 -7.57 -12.21
N ASN A 365 10.48 -8.33 -11.11
CA ASN A 365 11.15 -7.94 -9.87
C ASN A 365 10.69 -6.55 -9.40
N SER A 366 9.37 -6.32 -9.49
CA SER A 366 8.74 -5.04 -9.16
C SER A 366 7.86 -5.13 -7.91
N SER A 367 8.06 -6.18 -7.10
CA SER A 367 7.60 -6.22 -5.73
C SER A 367 8.29 -5.08 -4.98
N ALA A 368 7.51 -4.26 -4.30
CA ALA A 368 8.04 -3.18 -3.50
C ALA A 368 7.30 -3.18 -2.18
N ASN A 369 7.91 -3.76 -1.14
CA ASN A 369 7.40 -3.52 0.20
C ASN A 369 7.60 -2.02 0.48
N PRO A 370 6.53 -1.26 0.72
CA PRO A 370 6.68 0.15 0.97
C PRO A 370 7.54 0.41 2.20
N VAL A 371 7.62 -0.52 3.16
CA VAL A 371 8.13 -0.23 4.50
C VAL A 371 9.41 -0.98 4.87
N GLY A 372 10.03 -1.68 3.91
CA GLY A 372 11.29 -2.41 4.15
C GLY A 372 12.37 -2.16 3.10
N ASN A 373 12.06 -1.45 2.01
CA ASN A 373 13.04 -1.14 0.97
C ASN A 373 12.65 0.10 0.15
N ASP A 374 12.85 1.28 0.74
CA ASP A 374 12.60 2.57 0.10
C ASP A 374 13.19 2.69 -1.30
N ASP A 375 14.42 2.20 -1.46
CA ASP A 375 15.11 2.25 -2.74
C ASP A 375 14.41 1.39 -3.79
N ILE A 376 13.89 0.20 -3.43
CA ILE A 376 13.12 -0.63 -4.36
C ILE A 376 11.81 0.05 -4.74
N LEU A 377 11.04 0.59 -3.79
CA LEU A 377 9.81 1.31 -4.10
C LEU A 377 10.10 2.51 -5.03
N ALA A 378 11.12 3.30 -4.71
CA ALA A 378 11.53 4.44 -5.55
C ALA A 378 11.94 4.00 -6.96
N ASN A 379 12.69 2.91 -7.09
CA ASN A 379 13.10 2.35 -8.39
C ASN A 379 11.88 1.83 -9.18
N THR A 380 10.94 1.16 -8.53
CA THR A 380 9.70 0.69 -9.15
C THR A 380 8.85 1.87 -9.63
N ARG A 381 8.69 2.92 -8.81
CA ARG A 381 7.97 4.14 -9.22
C ARG A 381 8.63 4.83 -10.41
N GLN A 382 9.96 4.97 -10.43
CA GLN A 382 10.69 5.51 -11.58
C GLN A 382 10.53 4.65 -12.84
N LEU A 383 10.47 3.33 -12.70
CA LEU A 383 10.18 2.43 -13.82
C LEU A 383 8.77 2.67 -14.37
N MET A 384 7.76 2.75 -13.49
CA MET A 384 6.37 2.99 -13.89
C MET A 384 6.17 4.39 -14.50
N GLU A 385 6.84 5.40 -13.96
CA GLU A 385 6.87 6.75 -14.54
C GLU A 385 7.39 6.71 -15.98
N ARG A 386 8.52 6.03 -16.21
CA ARG A 386 9.09 5.86 -17.55
C ARG A 386 8.15 5.09 -18.46
N LEU A 387 7.52 4.03 -17.97
CA LEU A 387 6.56 3.25 -18.72
C LEU A 387 5.36 4.10 -19.18
N GLY A 388 4.84 4.97 -18.31
CA GLY A 388 3.78 5.93 -18.62
C GLY A 388 4.13 6.94 -19.73
N THR A 389 5.42 7.09 -20.08
CA THR A 389 5.86 7.93 -21.22
C THR A 389 5.96 7.17 -22.55
N THR A 390 5.74 5.85 -22.55
CA THR A 390 5.82 5.00 -23.75
C THR A 390 4.46 4.92 -24.47
N ASP A 391 4.46 4.31 -25.67
CA ASP A 391 3.25 3.99 -26.43
C ASP A 391 2.81 2.52 -26.26
N ALA A 392 3.34 1.82 -25.24
CA ALA A 392 3.02 0.44 -24.96
C ALA A 392 1.51 0.26 -24.72
N ARG A 393 0.92 -0.74 -25.37
CA ARG A 393 -0.52 -1.06 -25.27
C ARG A 393 -0.88 -1.86 -24.03
N PHE A 394 0.09 -2.58 -23.48
CA PHE A 394 -0.03 -3.40 -22.29
C PHE A 394 1.37 -3.65 -21.72
N SER A 395 1.41 -4.10 -20.47
CA SER A 395 2.62 -4.62 -19.83
C SER A 395 2.56 -6.14 -19.69
N LEU A 396 3.73 -6.76 -19.78
CA LEU A 396 3.97 -8.15 -19.39
C LEU A 396 4.78 -8.13 -18.09
N LEU A 397 4.23 -8.67 -17.02
CA LEU A 397 5.01 -8.97 -15.84
C LEU A 397 5.73 -10.30 -16.01
N VAL A 398 7.03 -10.31 -15.78
CA VAL A 398 7.87 -11.53 -15.90
C VAL A 398 8.21 -12.15 -14.53
N GLY A 399 7.34 -11.97 -13.54
CA GLY A 399 7.45 -12.55 -12.19
C GLY A 399 8.08 -11.63 -11.14
N ASN A 400 8.01 -12.07 -9.88
CA ASN A 400 8.51 -11.40 -8.67
C ASN A 400 8.03 -9.96 -8.51
N SER A 401 6.76 -9.76 -8.80
CA SER A 401 6.08 -8.48 -8.78
C SER A 401 5.16 -8.31 -7.58
N ILE A 402 4.89 -9.36 -6.80
CA ILE A 402 4.20 -9.33 -5.50
C ILE A 402 4.60 -10.54 -4.63
N ASN A 403 4.87 -10.33 -3.33
CA ASN A 403 5.08 -11.42 -2.35
C ASN A 403 4.16 -11.27 -1.13
N PRO A 404 2.88 -11.68 -1.23
CA PRO A 404 1.92 -11.45 -0.15
C PRO A 404 2.05 -12.42 1.05
N ASN A 405 3.08 -13.28 1.09
CA ASN A 405 3.38 -14.11 2.27
C ASN A 405 4.07 -13.34 3.39
N GLY A 406 4.68 -12.18 3.09
CA GLY A 406 5.42 -11.37 4.05
C GLY A 406 4.58 -10.29 4.72
N SER A 407 3.74 -9.60 3.94
CA SER A 407 2.80 -8.59 4.44
C SER A 407 1.90 -8.13 3.29
N TYR A 408 0.60 -7.92 3.57
CA TYR A 408 -0.35 -7.24 2.70
C TYR A 408 0.22 -5.96 2.04
N SER A 409 1.18 -5.31 2.72
CA SER A 409 1.88 -4.12 2.24
C SER A 409 2.63 -4.29 0.91
N ASP A 410 3.07 -5.50 0.53
CA ASP A 410 3.72 -5.72 -0.79
C ASP A 410 2.73 -5.49 -1.94
N ALA A 411 1.45 -5.81 -1.73
CA ALA A 411 0.39 -5.52 -2.69
C ALA A 411 0.15 -4.00 -2.78
N ASP A 412 0.15 -3.31 -1.63
CA ASP A 412 -0.06 -1.87 -1.58
C ASP A 412 1.08 -1.11 -2.28
N GLY A 413 2.33 -1.52 -2.11
CA GLY A 413 3.46 -0.91 -2.84
C GLY A 413 3.40 -1.07 -4.35
N ARG A 414 2.56 -1.97 -4.86
CA ARG A 414 2.28 -2.09 -6.30
C ARG A 414 1.03 -1.33 -6.73
N PHE A 415 -0.06 -1.45 -5.96
CA PHE A 415 -1.39 -1.12 -6.43
C PHE A 415 -2.06 0.06 -5.71
N GLU A 416 -1.58 0.42 -4.52
CA GLU A 416 -2.15 1.53 -3.78
C GLU A 416 -1.69 2.85 -4.38
N TYR A 417 -2.65 3.68 -4.78
CA TYR A 417 -2.39 4.97 -5.43
C TYR A 417 -1.53 5.90 -4.57
N PHE A 418 -1.73 5.91 -3.25
CA PHE A 418 -0.98 6.79 -2.36
C PHE A 418 0.48 6.35 -2.17
N ILE A 419 0.79 5.08 -2.41
CA ILE A 419 2.14 4.53 -2.27
C ILE A 419 2.87 4.52 -3.63
N ASN A 420 2.18 4.08 -4.69
CA ASN A 420 2.70 3.95 -6.04
C ASN A 420 1.70 4.54 -7.06
N PRO A 421 1.58 5.88 -7.11
CA PRO A 421 0.62 6.54 -8.00
C PRO A 421 0.91 6.25 -9.47
N GLU A 422 2.19 6.14 -9.85
CA GLU A 422 2.59 5.87 -11.24
C GLU A 422 2.13 4.47 -11.69
N GLY A 423 2.24 3.47 -10.81
CA GLY A 423 1.74 2.13 -11.06
C GLY A 423 0.22 2.06 -11.13
N ALA A 424 -0.47 2.71 -10.18
CA ALA A 424 -1.93 2.77 -10.15
C ALA A 424 -2.51 3.47 -11.40
N GLU A 425 -1.90 4.57 -11.85
CA GLU A 425 -2.31 5.28 -13.08
C GLU A 425 -2.14 4.41 -14.33
N TRP A 426 -1.00 3.71 -14.46
CA TRP A 426 -0.77 2.78 -15.57
C TRP A 426 -1.85 1.69 -15.61
N LEU A 427 -2.06 1.02 -14.48
CA LEU A 427 -3.01 -0.08 -14.36
C LEU A 427 -4.46 0.35 -14.48
N GLY A 428 -4.78 1.63 -14.23
CA GLY A 428 -6.11 2.17 -14.48
C GLY A 428 -6.51 2.20 -15.96
N SER A 429 -5.54 2.18 -16.88
CA SER A 429 -5.76 2.35 -18.33
C SER A 429 -5.16 1.26 -19.22
N HIS A 430 -4.25 0.43 -18.68
CA HIS A 430 -3.56 -0.63 -19.41
C HIS A 430 -3.75 -1.98 -18.73
N VAL A 431 -3.94 -3.02 -19.54
CA VAL A 431 -3.91 -4.40 -19.05
C VAL A 431 -2.47 -4.78 -18.76
N GLU A 432 -2.26 -5.42 -17.62
CA GLU A 432 -1.01 -6.07 -17.26
C GLU A 432 -1.20 -7.58 -17.27
N TYR A 433 -0.37 -8.29 -18.03
CA TYR A 433 -0.40 -9.75 -18.14
C TYR A 433 0.65 -10.35 -17.22
N THR A 434 0.20 -11.05 -16.18
CA THR A 434 1.08 -11.59 -15.15
C THR A 434 1.69 -12.92 -15.53
N ALA A 435 3.01 -13.05 -15.43
CA ALA A 435 3.70 -14.31 -15.24
C ALA A 435 4.09 -14.48 -13.77
N TYR A 436 4.07 -15.72 -13.32
CA TYR A 436 4.33 -16.06 -11.93
C TYR A 436 5.79 -16.47 -11.78
N GLY A 437 6.51 -15.74 -10.92
CA GLY A 437 7.86 -16.06 -10.49
C GLY A 437 7.86 -16.75 -9.11
N PRO A 438 9.04 -17.12 -8.59
CA PRO A 438 9.16 -17.77 -7.28
C PRO A 438 8.41 -17.08 -6.14
N ASP A 439 8.35 -15.75 -6.12
CA ASP A 439 7.66 -14.99 -5.06
C ASP A 439 6.13 -15.17 -5.10
N GLU A 440 5.53 -15.10 -6.30
CA GLU A 440 4.08 -15.28 -6.45
C GLU A 440 3.66 -16.71 -6.11
N ILE A 441 4.40 -17.68 -6.63
CA ILE A 441 4.06 -19.10 -6.57
C ILE A 441 4.12 -19.63 -5.14
N ASN A 442 5.15 -19.22 -4.42
CA ASN A 442 5.28 -19.61 -3.03
C ASN A 442 4.20 -18.93 -2.18
N SER A 443 3.48 -17.94 -2.72
CA SER A 443 2.40 -17.25 -2.03
C SER A 443 1.00 -17.72 -2.37
N GLY A 444 0.35 -18.34 -1.38
CA GLY A 444 -1.07 -18.70 -1.47
C GLY A 444 -2.03 -17.51 -1.55
N ALA A 445 -1.52 -16.27 -1.55
CA ALA A 445 -2.29 -15.04 -1.68
C ALA A 445 -2.04 -14.28 -2.99
N ALA A 446 -1.07 -14.69 -3.83
CA ALA A 446 -0.78 -13.99 -5.09
C ALA A 446 -1.99 -13.96 -6.04
N ASP A 447 -2.74 -15.06 -6.09
CA ASP A 447 -3.98 -15.21 -6.85
C ASP A 447 -5.13 -14.29 -6.39
N LEU A 448 -5.02 -13.67 -5.22
CA LEU A 448 -5.98 -12.66 -4.79
C LEU A 448 -5.80 -11.35 -5.56
N TYR A 449 -4.57 -11.01 -5.95
CA TYR A 449 -4.26 -9.68 -6.45
C TYR A 449 -4.16 -9.59 -7.97
N TYR A 450 -3.96 -10.70 -8.66
CA TYR A 450 -3.99 -10.80 -10.11
C TYR A 450 -5.21 -11.57 -10.59
N SER A 451 -5.70 -11.23 -11.78
CA SER A 451 -6.60 -12.13 -12.48
C SER A 451 -5.74 -13.16 -13.21
N ASN A 452 -5.91 -14.44 -12.92
CA ASN A 452 -5.24 -15.50 -13.68
C ASN A 452 -6.17 -15.94 -14.83
N PRO A 453 -5.79 -15.76 -16.12
CA PRO A 453 -6.56 -16.31 -17.23
C PRO A 453 -6.69 -17.83 -17.12
N GLU A 454 -7.76 -18.42 -17.68
CA GLU A 454 -7.92 -19.87 -17.61
C GLU A 454 -6.77 -20.54 -18.37
N ILE A 455 -6.15 -21.51 -17.71
CA ILE A 455 -5.08 -22.34 -18.26
C ILE A 455 -5.59 -23.07 -19.52
N ILE A 456 -4.83 -23.00 -20.61
CA ILE A 456 -5.20 -23.56 -21.91
C ILE A 456 -4.39 -24.84 -22.18
N GLU A 457 -5.07 -25.90 -22.59
CA GLU A 457 -4.45 -27.16 -23.02
C GLU A 457 -3.45 -26.91 -24.19
N GLY A 458 -2.18 -27.30 -24.02
CA GLY A 458 -1.14 -27.16 -25.05
C GLY A 458 -0.02 -26.16 -24.75
N VAL A 459 -0.18 -25.31 -23.74
CA VAL A 459 0.94 -24.57 -23.09
C VAL A 459 1.33 -25.16 -21.73
N THR A 460 0.54 -26.11 -21.23
CA THR A 460 0.85 -26.91 -20.05
C THR A 460 1.58 -28.20 -20.40
N SER A 461 2.27 -28.77 -19.41
CA SER A 461 2.81 -30.13 -19.53
C SER A 461 1.70 -31.12 -19.91
N PRO A 462 1.91 -32.03 -20.89
CA PRO A 462 0.96 -33.08 -21.20
C PRO A 462 0.86 -34.16 -20.11
N PHE A 463 1.66 -34.04 -19.05
CA PHE A 463 1.66 -34.92 -17.89
C PHE A 463 0.93 -34.24 -16.73
N TYR A 464 0.12 -35.01 -16.00
CA TYR A 464 -0.41 -34.55 -14.72
C TYR A 464 0.76 -34.20 -13.78
N ASN A 465 0.65 -33.06 -13.11
CA ASN A 465 1.56 -32.70 -12.04
C ASN A 465 1.60 -33.86 -11.01
N PRO A 466 2.79 -34.38 -10.67
CA PRO A 466 2.96 -35.33 -9.60
C PRO A 466 2.16 -34.96 -8.35
N VAL A 467 1.68 -35.98 -7.64
CA VAL A 467 0.89 -35.80 -6.42
C VAL A 467 1.70 -34.98 -5.41
N GLY A 468 1.20 -33.80 -5.06
CA GLY A 468 1.85 -32.86 -4.14
C GLY A 468 2.47 -31.63 -4.80
N GLU A 469 2.49 -31.56 -6.12
CA GLU A 469 2.93 -30.36 -6.85
C GLU A 469 1.80 -29.32 -6.97
N GLN A 470 2.20 -28.05 -6.99
CA GLN A 470 1.28 -26.94 -7.25
C GLN A 470 0.74 -27.00 -8.69
N LEU A 471 -0.40 -26.35 -8.95
CA LEU A 471 -0.95 -26.26 -10.30
C LEU A 471 -0.06 -25.38 -11.18
N GLU A 472 0.11 -25.76 -12.45
CA GLU A 472 0.78 -24.89 -13.43
C GLU A 472 -0.07 -23.64 -13.68
N GLU A 473 0.54 -22.46 -13.72
CA GLU A 473 -0.14 -21.18 -14.02
C GLU A 473 0.20 -20.68 -15.44
N ASN A 474 0.46 -21.63 -16.34
CA ASN A 474 0.78 -21.35 -17.73
C ASN A 474 -0.49 -20.92 -18.48
N TYR A 475 -0.39 -19.85 -19.25
CA TYR A 475 -1.44 -19.46 -20.20
C TYR A 475 -0.83 -18.86 -21.47
N SER A 476 -1.66 -18.70 -22.50
CA SER A 476 -1.24 -18.07 -23.75
C SER A 476 -2.36 -17.19 -24.28
N PHE A 477 -2.03 -16.22 -25.12
CA PHE A 477 -3.02 -15.36 -25.73
C PHE A 477 -2.52 -14.77 -27.05
N ASP A 478 -3.47 -14.44 -27.92
CA ASP A 478 -3.19 -13.66 -29.12
C ASP A 478 -3.43 -12.16 -28.86
N TYR A 479 -2.55 -11.33 -29.40
CA TYR A 479 -2.77 -9.89 -29.58
C TYR A 479 -2.38 -9.54 -31.01
N GLY A 480 -3.37 -9.30 -31.86
CA GLY A 480 -3.13 -9.09 -33.28
C GLY A 480 -2.55 -10.34 -33.94
N ASP A 481 -1.47 -10.19 -34.68
CA ASP A 481 -0.77 -11.27 -35.38
C ASP A 481 0.30 -11.99 -34.52
N THR A 482 0.40 -11.65 -33.23
CA THR A 482 1.40 -12.19 -32.31
C THR A 482 0.76 -13.09 -31.24
N HIS A 483 1.38 -14.25 -31.03
CA HIS A 483 1.00 -15.20 -29.98
C HIS A 483 1.98 -15.09 -28.80
N PHE A 484 1.45 -14.84 -27.61
CA PHE A 484 2.18 -14.77 -26.36
C PHE A 484 1.93 -16.05 -25.56
N ALA A 485 2.98 -16.59 -24.96
CA ALA A 485 2.89 -17.70 -24.01
C ALA A 485 3.66 -17.33 -22.75
N THR A 486 3.02 -17.47 -21.60
CA THR A 486 3.67 -17.36 -20.30
C THR A 486 3.93 -18.74 -19.74
N PHE A 487 5.12 -18.90 -19.17
CA PHE A 487 5.53 -20.12 -18.50
C PHE A 487 5.88 -19.74 -17.07
N ASN A 488 5.17 -20.35 -16.13
CA ASN A 488 5.58 -20.40 -14.75
C ASN A 488 6.93 -21.14 -14.70
N SER A 489 7.96 -20.46 -14.20
CA SER A 489 9.35 -20.94 -14.20
C SER A 489 9.68 -21.85 -13.02
N ASN A 490 8.69 -22.48 -12.39
CA ASN A 490 8.88 -23.32 -11.22
C ASN A 490 9.96 -24.37 -11.42
N VAL A 491 11.08 -24.16 -10.73
CA VAL A 491 12.12 -25.14 -10.58
C VAL A 491 11.77 -25.95 -9.33
N TRP A 492 11.69 -27.26 -9.52
CA TRP A 492 11.76 -28.29 -8.50
C TRP A 492 12.77 -27.95 -7.38
N ASP A 493 12.29 -27.61 -6.18
CA ASP A 493 13.09 -27.63 -4.94
C ASP A 493 12.81 -28.96 -4.20
N ASN A 494 13.40 -30.05 -4.69
CA ASN A 494 13.80 -31.13 -3.78
C ASN A 494 15.32 -31.23 -3.82
N GLU A 495 16.02 -30.44 -3.00
CA GLU A 495 17.23 -30.86 -2.29
C GLU A 495 17.33 -30.21 -0.90
#